data_AF-A0A970XU55-F1
#
_entry.id   AF-A0A970XU55-F1
#
_cell.length_a   1.000
_cell.length_b   1.000
_cell.length_c   1.000
_cell.angle_alpha   90.00
_cell.angle_beta   90.00
_cell.angle_gamma   90.00
#
_symmetry.space_group_name_H-M   'P 1'
#
loop_
_entity.id
_entity.type
_entity.pdbx_description
1 polymer ?
#
loop_
_entity_poly.entity_id
_entity_poly.type
_entity_poly.pdbx_seq_one_letter_code
_entity_poly.pdbx_strand_id
1 'polypeptide(L)'
;MTSPAGPTADELRRRLTESLLAVERADTALDRVAAAREARLTAERLEAAVLRDARAEKISWAKIGAAYGLTKQGAQQRFSAPIRALDETDGTDG
;
A
#
# COMPACT_ATOMS: atom_id res chain seq x y z
N MET A 1 -2.43 14.67 20.94
CA MET A 1 -3.15 14.20 19.75
C MET A 1 -2.30 13.11 19.14
N THR A 2 -2.58 11.86 19.49
CA THR A 2 -1.76 10.70 19.13
C THR A 2 -2.12 10.30 17.69
N SER A 3 -1.19 10.47 16.74
CA SER A 3 -1.37 10.00 15.36
C SER A 3 -1.50 8.48 15.36
N PRO A 4 -2.55 7.89 14.76
CA PRO A 4 -2.47 6.51 14.28
C PRO A 4 -1.83 6.59 12.89
N ALA A 5 -0.50 6.64 12.83
CA ALA A 5 0.15 6.71 11.54
C ALA A 5 0.54 5.30 11.12
N GLY A 6 -0.39 4.61 10.45
CA GLY A 6 -0.07 3.43 9.67
C GLY A 6 1.17 3.66 8.78
N PRO A 7 1.82 2.59 8.29
CA PRO A 7 3.17 2.67 7.75
C PRO A 7 3.29 3.70 6.63
N THR A 8 4.41 4.44 6.65
CA THR A 8 4.68 5.48 5.65
C THR A 8 4.94 4.87 4.27
N ALA A 9 4.69 5.64 3.20
CA ALA A 9 5.01 5.20 1.84
C ALA A 9 6.50 4.85 1.67
N ASP A 10 7.39 5.62 2.29
CA ASP A 10 8.84 5.35 2.24
C ASP A 10 9.23 4.05 2.92
N GLU A 11 8.62 3.73 4.06
CA GLU A 11 8.83 2.47 4.74
C GLU A 11 8.34 1.28 3.91
N LEU A 12 7.14 1.38 3.36
CA LEU A 12 6.57 0.33 2.50
C LEU A 12 7.39 0.16 1.21
N ARG A 13 7.93 1.25 0.65
CA ARG A 13 8.84 1.19 -0.50
C ARG A 13 10.13 0.44 -0.17
N ARG A 14 10.72 0.68 1.01
CA ARG A 14 11.89 -0.07 1.47
C ARG A 14 11.57 -1.57 1.61
N ARG A 15 10.48 -1.91 2.31
CA ARG A 15 10.02 -3.30 2.48
C ARG A 15 9.71 -3.99 1.14
N LEU A 16 9.13 -3.25 0.19
CA LEU A 16 8.89 -3.78 -1.16
C LEU A 16 10.21 -4.10 -1.87
N THR A 17 11.20 -3.21 -1.77
CA THR A 17 12.53 -3.45 -2.35
C THR A 17 13.17 -4.70 -1.75
N GLU A 18 13.09 -4.87 -0.43
CA GLU A 18 13.62 -6.04 0.28
C GLU A 18 12.93 -7.34 -0.14
N SER A 19 11.59 -7.35 -0.24
CA SER A 19 10.84 -8.53 -0.67
C SER A 19 11.14 -8.92 -2.13
N LEU A 20 11.35 -7.94 -3.02
CA LEU A 20 11.79 -8.21 -4.40
C LEU A 20 13.20 -8.84 -4.42
N LEU A 21 14.14 -8.32 -3.62
CA LEU A 21 15.47 -8.94 -3.48
C LEU A 21 15.38 -10.35 -2.88
N ALA A 22 14.43 -10.62 -1.98
CA ALA A 22 14.22 -11.94 -1.43
C ALA A 22 13.71 -12.95 -2.49
N VAL A 23 12.90 -12.51 -3.46
CA VAL A 23 12.49 -13.37 -4.60
C VAL A 23 13.71 -13.83 -5.41
N GLU A 24 14.66 -12.92 -5.67
CA GLU A 24 15.88 -13.21 -6.40
C GLU A 24 16.83 -14.14 -5.63
N ARG A 25 16.94 -13.93 -4.31
CA ARG A 25 17.88 -14.65 -3.44
C ARG A 25 17.33 -15.95 -2.85
N ALA A 26 16.06 -16.27 -3.09
CA ALA A 26 15.41 -17.44 -2.51
C ALA A 26 16.12 -18.75 -2.88
N ASP A 27 16.48 -19.53 -1.86
CA ASP A 27 17.16 -20.83 -1.99
C ASP A 27 16.23 -21.92 -2.52
N THR A 28 14.94 -21.85 -2.17
CA THR A 28 13.93 -22.83 -2.60
C THR A 28 12.81 -22.19 -3.40
N ALA A 29 12.10 -23.02 -4.19
CA ALA A 29 10.91 -22.58 -4.91
C ALA A 29 9.80 -22.11 -3.97
N LEU A 30 9.68 -22.71 -2.78
CA LEU A 30 8.68 -22.31 -1.80
C LEU A 30 9.00 -20.93 -1.19
N ASP A 31 10.27 -20.69 -0.85
CA ASP A 31 10.72 -19.37 -0.36
C ASP A 31 10.50 -18.29 -1.41
N ARG A 32 10.72 -18.61 -2.69
CA ARG A 32 10.44 -17.71 -3.80
C ARG A 32 8.96 -17.33 -3.89
N VAL A 33 8.05 -18.31 -3.70
CA VAL A 33 6.60 -18.06 -3.66
C VAL A 33 6.22 -17.19 -2.46
N ALA A 34 6.78 -17.46 -1.28
CA ALA A 34 6.54 -16.66 -0.09
C ALA A 34 7.01 -15.20 -0.29
N ALA A 35 8.23 -15.00 -0.78
CA ALA A 35 8.76 -13.66 -1.07
C ALA A 35 7.92 -12.92 -2.11
N ALA A 36 7.47 -13.61 -3.17
CA ALA A 36 6.61 -13.01 -4.20
C ALA A 36 5.24 -12.60 -3.64
N ARG A 37 4.68 -13.39 -2.72
CA ARG A 37 3.45 -13.05 -2.01
C ARG A 37 3.64 -11.79 -1.16
N GLU A 38 4.72 -11.73 -0.39
CA GLU A 38 5.02 -10.56 0.45
C GLU A 38 5.27 -9.30 -0.39
N ALA A 39 5.93 -9.41 -1.54
CA ALA A 39 6.10 -8.30 -2.48
C ALA A 39 4.74 -7.78 -2.98
N ARG A 40 3.83 -8.68 -3.38
CA ARG A 40 2.48 -8.28 -3.82
C ARG A 40 1.70 -7.56 -2.72
N LEU A 41 1.65 -8.13 -1.51
CA LEU A 41 0.93 -7.51 -0.39
C LEU A 41 1.54 -6.16 0.02
N THR A 42 2.86 -6.06 0.02
CA THR A 42 3.55 -4.81 0.34
C THR A 42 3.30 -3.75 -0.74
N ALA A 43 3.25 -4.13 -2.01
CA ALA A 43 2.90 -3.23 -3.11
C ALA A 43 1.46 -2.70 -3.00
N GLU A 44 0.50 -3.55 -2.64
CA GLU A 44 -0.90 -3.14 -2.38
C GLU A 44 -0.98 -2.13 -1.22
N ARG A 45 -0.23 -2.35 -0.13
CA ARG A 45 -0.15 -1.41 0.99
C ARG A 45 0.55 -0.11 0.60
N LEU A 46 1.64 -0.18 -0.17
CA LEU A 46 2.35 0.98 -0.69
C LEU A 46 1.42 1.85 -1.54
N GLU A 47 0.63 1.24 -2.43
CA GLU A 47 -0.38 1.96 -3.22
C GLU A 47 -1.36 2.70 -2.31
N ALA A 48 -1.91 2.02 -1.29
CA ALA A 48 -2.82 2.65 -0.33
C ALA A 48 -2.15 3.83 0.41
N ALA A 49 -0.88 3.71 0.80
CA ALA A 49 -0.13 4.77 1.47
C ALA A 49 0.08 5.99 0.56
N VAL A 50 0.49 5.77 -0.69
CA VAL A 50 0.66 6.85 -1.68
C VAL A 50 -0.66 7.55 -1.97
N LEU A 51 -1.76 6.80 -2.07
CA LEU A 51 -3.10 7.37 -2.23
C LEU A 51 -3.53 8.18 -1.00
N ARG A 52 -3.24 7.68 0.22
CA ARG A 52 -3.48 8.40 1.48
C ARG A 52 -2.73 9.73 1.50
N ASP A 53 -1.45 9.71 1.16
CA ASP A 53 -0.60 10.91 1.11
C ASP A 53 -1.10 11.91 0.06
N ALA A 54 -1.46 11.45 -1.14
CA ALA A 54 -2.08 12.30 -2.17
C ALA A 54 -3.40 12.94 -1.69
N ARG A 55 -4.21 12.21 -0.92
CA ARG A 55 -5.43 12.75 -0.31
C ARG A 55 -5.13 13.79 0.78
N ALA A 56 -4.07 13.59 1.57
CA ALA A 56 -3.59 14.57 2.55
C ALA A 56 -3.10 15.86 1.87
N GLU A 57 -2.48 15.75 0.69
CA GLU A 57 -2.12 16.87 -0.20
C GLU A 57 -3.32 17.48 -0.95
N LYS A 58 -4.55 17.09 -0.60
CA LYS A 58 -5.81 17.58 -1.18
C LYS A 58 -5.99 17.25 -2.68
N ILE A 59 -5.26 16.28 -3.23
CA ILE A 59 -5.49 15.79 -4.59
C ILE A 59 -6.87 15.12 -4.65
N SER A 60 -7.72 15.56 -5.58
CA SER A 60 -9.11 15.11 -5.64
C SER A 60 -9.26 13.68 -6.16
N TRP A 61 -10.32 12.99 -5.75
CA TRP A 61 -10.70 11.68 -6.28
C TRP A 61 -10.88 11.65 -7.80
N ALA A 62 -11.25 12.78 -8.41
CA ALA A 62 -11.35 12.88 -9.87
C ALA A 62 -9.96 12.83 -10.54
N LYS A 63 -8.97 13.53 -9.98
CA LYS A 63 -7.58 13.51 -10.48
C LYS A 63 -6.93 12.14 -10.28
N ILE A 64 -7.12 11.55 -9.09
CA ILE A 64 -6.68 10.18 -8.81
C ILE A 64 -7.34 9.20 -9.79
N GLY A 65 -8.67 9.24 -9.91
CA GLY A 65 -9.40 8.36 -10.82
C GLY A 65 -8.92 8.43 -12.26
N ALA A 66 -8.60 9.62 -12.77
CA ALA A 66 -8.06 9.78 -14.12
C ALA A 66 -6.76 8.97 -14.35
N ALA A 67 -5.87 8.88 -13.35
CA ALA A 67 -4.63 8.07 -13.45
C ALA A 67 -4.91 6.56 -13.56
N TYR A 68 -6.07 6.12 -13.08
CA TYR A 68 -6.52 4.72 -13.09
C TYR A 68 -7.56 4.41 -14.17
N GLY A 69 -7.92 5.38 -15.02
CA GLY A 69 -9.03 5.22 -15.98
C GLY A 69 -10.41 5.07 -15.31
N LEU A 70 -10.57 5.58 -14.09
CA LEU A 70 -11.79 5.51 -13.29
C LEU A 70 -12.50 6.87 -13.21
N THR A 71 -13.81 6.82 -13.00
CA THR A 71 -14.57 8.00 -12.60
C THR A 71 -14.22 8.40 -11.15
N LYS A 72 -14.58 9.62 -10.75
CA LYS A 72 -14.45 10.09 -9.36
C LYS A 72 -15.06 9.10 -8.35
N GLN A 73 -16.30 8.66 -8.59
CA GLN A 73 -17.00 7.75 -7.69
C GLN A 73 -16.36 6.36 -7.69
N GLY A 74 -15.95 5.86 -8.86
CA GLY A 74 -15.24 4.57 -8.96
C GLY A 74 -13.92 4.57 -8.19
N ALA A 75 -13.13 5.64 -8.29
CA ALA A 75 -11.91 5.79 -7.51
C ALA A 75 -12.19 5.85 -6.00
N GLN A 76 -13.17 6.66 -5.58
CA GLN A 76 -13.54 6.76 -4.17
C GLN A 76 -13.98 5.40 -3.60
N GLN A 77 -14.84 4.67 -4.31
CA GLN A 77 -15.32 3.34 -3.88
C GLN A 77 -14.19 2.32 -3.80
N ARG A 78 -13.29 2.32 -4.79
CA ARG A 78 -12.17 1.37 -4.85
C ARG A 78 -11.14 1.61 -3.75
N PHE A 79 -10.79 2.87 -3.47
CA PHE A 79 -9.61 3.20 -2.68
C PHE A 79 -9.88 3.65 -1.25
N SER A 80 -11.12 4.04 -0.90
CA SER A 80 -11.40 4.51 0.48
C SER A 80 -11.23 3.40 1.54
N ALA A 81 -11.63 2.17 1.24
CA ALA A 81 -11.48 1.06 2.18
C ALA A 81 -10.02 0.64 2.40
N PRO A 82 -9.18 0.45 1.36
CA PRO A 82 -7.75 0.18 1.54
C PRO A 82 -7.01 1.27 2.31
N ILE A 83 -7.28 2.56 2.05
CA ILE A 83 -6.68 3.67 2.81
C ILE A 83 -7.06 3.58 4.28
N ARG A 84 -8.35 3.34 4.57
CA ARG A 84 -8.81 3.21 5.97
C ARG A 84 -8.18 2.01 6.67
N ALA A 85 -8.11 0.85 6.01
CA ALA A 85 -7.50 -0.35 6.57
C ALA A 85 -6.00 -0.15 6.89
N LEU A 86 -5.28 0.62 6.07
CA LEU A 86 -3.89 0.97 6.32
C LEU A 86 -3.71 1.74 7.64
N ASP A 87 -4.62 2.68 7.93
CA ASP A 87 -4.61 3.49 9.15
C ASP A 87 -4.98 2.67 10.39
N GLU A 88 -5.78 1.61 10.22
CA GLU A 88 -6.24 0.72 11.30
C GLU A 88 -5.20 -0.36 11.69
N THR A 89 -4.27 -0.71 10.79
CA THR A 89 -3.33 -1.84 10.97
C THR A 89 -2.26 -1.60 12.07
N ASP A 90 -2.12 -0.38 12.58
CA ASP A 90 -1.16 -0.02 13.65
C ASP A 90 -1.71 -0.30 15.08
N GLY A 91 -2.98 -0.73 15.19
CA GLY A 91 -3.67 -0.95 16.46
C GLY A 91 -3.88 -2.41 16.87
N THR A 92 -3.33 -3.38 16.14
CA THR A 92 -3.55 -4.81 16.41
C THR A 92 -2.26 -5.61 16.27
N ASP A 93 -1.29 -5.30 17.12
CA ASP A 93 -0.26 -6.25 17.57
C ASP A 93 -0.18 -6.13 19.10
N GLY A 94 -0.92 -7.02 19.79
CA GLY A 94 -0.92 -7.21 21.23
C GLY A 94 -0.86 -8.70 21.53
#